data_AF-A0A6L8QBY8-F1
#
_entry.id   AF-A0A6L8QBY8-F1
#
_cell.length_a   1.000
_cell.length_b   1.000
_cell.length_c   1.000
_cell.angle_alpha   90.00
_cell.angle_beta   90.00
_cell.angle_gamma   90.00
#
_symmetry.space_group_name_H-M   'P 1'
#
loop_
_entity.id
_entity.type
_entity.pdbx_description
1 polymer ?
#
loop_
_entity_poly.entity_id
_entity_poly.type
_entity_poly.pdbx_seq_one_letter_code
_entity_poly.pdbx_strand_id
1 'polypeptide(L)'
;MDKPKKEPVTLNQNQDSKLCLNCGFPNRNTDTQCMYCRTSLIEDGGLFNWIRQTYYVLRWRWQLKQKRNSLESKPPIYRSFGYFVLGLILSAVGVFVFTTAMNQNSFSSGLIALLLIGYGVVTLKTLFSK
;
A
#
# COMPACT_ATOMS: atom_id res chain seq x y z
N MET A 1 24.61 18.04 3.21
CA MET A 1 24.63 16.65 2.69
C MET A 1 23.44 16.48 1.78
N ASP A 2 23.61 16.85 0.52
CA ASP A 2 22.57 16.75 -0.51
C ASP A 2 22.27 15.29 -0.83
N LYS A 3 20.99 14.90 -0.72
CA LYS A 3 20.55 13.55 -1.07
C LYS A 3 20.77 13.34 -2.56
N PRO A 4 21.37 12.22 -3.02
CA PRO A 4 21.55 11.97 -4.44
C PRO A 4 20.18 11.90 -5.12
N LYS A 5 19.99 12.80 -6.10
CA LYS A 5 18.79 12.89 -6.94
C LYS A 5 18.72 11.60 -7.75
N LYS A 6 17.79 10.70 -7.41
CA LYS A 6 17.60 9.43 -8.13
C LYS A 6 17.09 9.75 -9.53
N GLU A 7 17.95 9.53 -10.52
CA GLU A 7 17.59 9.66 -11.92
C GLU A 7 16.49 8.63 -12.26
N PRO A 8 15.48 9.01 -13.05
CA PRO A 8 14.45 8.08 -13.47
C PRO A 8 15.10 7.02 -14.37
N VAL A 9 15.14 5.78 -13.90
CA VAL A 9 15.49 4.63 -14.75
C VAL A 9 14.44 4.54 -15.85
N THR A 10 14.78 5.05 -17.02
CA THR A 10 14.00 4.97 -18.25
C THR A 10 13.97 3.50 -18.67
N LEU A 11 12.81 2.87 -18.55
CA LEU A 11 12.58 1.44 -18.83
C LEU A 11 12.68 1.10 -20.34
N ASN A 12 13.05 2.06 -21.18
CA ASN A 12 12.88 2.01 -22.63
C ASN A 12 14.13 2.49 -23.41
N GLN A 13 15.29 2.56 -22.76
CA GLN A 13 16.53 3.01 -23.39
C GLN A 13 17.52 1.84 -23.40
N ASN A 14 17.85 1.36 -24.61
CA ASN A 14 18.90 0.39 -24.96
C ASN A 14 19.59 -0.24 -23.74
N GLN A 15 18.95 -1.22 -23.12
CA GLN A 15 19.61 -1.99 -22.09
C GLN A 15 20.56 -2.93 -22.81
N ASP A 16 21.88 -2.75 -22.67
CA ASP A 16 22.90 -3.65 -23.24
C ASP A 16 22.88 -5.07 -22.63
N SER A 17 21.93 -5.35 -21.73
CA SER A 17 21.78 -6.62 -21.03
C SER A 17 20.31 -7.03 -20.88
N LYS A 18 20.02 -8.31 -21.15
CA LYS A 18 18.71 -8.96 -20.94
C LYS A 18 18.70 -9.63 -19.58
N LEU A 19 17.59 -9.55 -18.85
CA LEU A 19 17.44 -10.27 -17.59
C LEU A 19 16.73 -11.61 -17.83
N CYS A 20 17.33 -12.71 -17.36
CA CYS A 20 16.66 -14.00 -17.37
C CYS A 20 15.45 -14.00 -16.41
N LEU A 21 14.25 -14.23 -16.92
CA LEU A 21 13.03 -14.24 -16.11
C LEU A 21 12.87 -15.49 -15.24
N ASN A 22 13.62 -16.55 -15.51
CA ASN A 22 13.59 -17.77 -14.72
C ASN A 22 14.48 -17.66 -13.47
N CYS A 23 15.72 -17.15 -13.63
CA CYS A 23 16.72 -17.13 -12.57
C CYS A 23 17.22 -15.73 -12.17
N GLY A 24 16.76 -14.67 -12.84
CA GLY A 24 17.17 -13.28 -12.57
C GLY A 24 18.58 -12.92 -13.02
N PHE A 25 19.28 -13.79 -13.76
CA PHE A 25 20.66 -13.57 -14.19
C PHE A 25 20.73 -12.56 -15.35
N PRO A 26 21.58 -11.52 -15.28
CA PRO A 26 21.80 -10.59 -16.38
C PRO A 26 22.67 -11.25 -17.46
N ASN A 27 22.19 -11.26 -18.69
CA ASN A 27 22.89 -11.82 -19.84
C ASN A 27 23.11 -10.75 -20.92
N ARG A 28 24.02 -10.99 -21.87
CA ARG A 28 24.23 -10.03 -22.96
C ARG A 28 23.03 -10.05 -23.91
N ASN A 29 22.78 -8.93 -24.59
CA ASN A 29 21.67 -8.87 -25.55
C ASN A 29 21.80 -9.82 -26.74
N THR A 30 23.02 -10.26 -27.04
CA THR A 30 23.33 -11.22 -28.11
C THR A 30 22.98 -12.66 -27.73
N ASP A 31 22.82 -12.95 -26.44
CA ASP A 31 22.70 -14.31 -25.96
C ASP A 31 21.24 -14.80 -26.06
N THR A 32 21.03 -15.90 -26.77
CA THR A 32 19.70 -16.51 -26.97
C THR A 32 19.31 -17.44 -25.82
N GLN A 33 20.27 -17.86 -24.99
CA GLN A 33 20.09 -18.75 -23.86
C GLN A 33 20.78 -18.20 -22.62
N CYS A 34 20.16 -18.36 -21.46
CA CYS A 34 20.71 -17.92 -20.19
C CYS A 34 21.99 -18.71 -19.87
N MET A 35 23.08 -18.00 -19.62
CA MET A 35 24.38 -18.62 -19.30
C MET A 35 24.31 -19.54 -18.07
N TYR A 36 23.47 -19.19 -17.09
CA TYR A 36 23.30 -19.96 -15.85
C TYR A 36 22.32 -21.14 -15.98
N CYS A 37 21.04 -20.87 -16.28
CA CYS A 37 19.99 -21.91 -16.25
C CYS A 37 19.68 -22.53 -17.61
N ARG A 38 20.39 -22.14 -18.68
CA ARG A 38 20.18 -22.63 -20.06
C ARG A 38 18.79 -22.43 -20.65
N THR A 39 17.90 -21.73 -19.94
CA THR A 39 16.57 -21.36 -20.45
C THR A 39 16.70 -20.42 -21.64
N SER A 40 15.78 -20.50 -22.60
CA SER A 40 15.73 -19.55 -23.70
C SER A 40 15.46 -18.13 -23.18
N LEU A 41 16.30 -17.19 -23.60
CA LEU A 41 16.17 -15.75 -23.36
C LEU A 41 15.44 -15.04 -24.49
N ILE A 42 14.66 -15.79 -25.26
CA ILE A 42 13.85 -15.22 -26.33
C ILE A 42 12.99 -14.13 -25.69
N GLU A 43 13.21 -12.91 -26.14
CA GLU A 43 12.29 -11.80 -25.94
C GLU A 43 11.04 -12.16 -26.70
N ASP A 44 10.19 -12.93 -26.05
CA ASP A 44 8.79 -12.98 -26.39
C ASP A 44 8.28 -11.56 -26.13
N GLY A 45 8.34 -10.72 -27.17
CA GLY A 45 7.83 -9.33 -27.22
C GLY A 45 6.31 -9.25 -27.04
N GLY A 46 5.72 -10.26 -26.40
CA GLY A 46 4.32 -10.32 -26.05
C GLY A 46 4.02 -9.48 -24.81
N LEU A 47 2.87 -8.82 -24.84
CA LEU A 47 2.30 -8.03 -23.75
C LEU A 47 2.30 -8.79 -22.41
N PHE A 48 2.09 -10.11 -22.45
CA PHE A 48 2.03 -10.95 -21.26
C PHE A 48 3.35 -11.00 -20.49
N ASN A 49 4.46 -11.05 -21.22
CA ASN A 49 5.79 -11.09 -20.62
C ASN A 49 6.16 -9.72 -20.02
N TRP A 50 5.80 -8.64 -20.73
CA TRP A 50 5.95 -7.27 -20.23
C TRP A 50 5.14 -7.01 -18.95
N ILE A 51 3.88 -7.49 -18.88
CA ILE A 51 3.06 -7.39 -17.66
C ILE A 51 3.70 -8.14 -16.51
N ARG A 52 4.17 -9.37 -16.75
CA ARG A 52 4.80 -10.20 -15.71
C ARG A 52 6.09 -9.55 -15.19
N GLN A 53 6.94 -9.04 -16.07
CA GLN A 53 8.16 -8.33 -15.70
C GLN A 53 7.84 -7.05 -14.92
N THR A 54 6.88 -6.26 -15.40
CA THR A 54 6.41 -5.04 -14.72
C THR A 54 5.85 -5.36 -13.33
N TYR A 55 5.09 -6.45 -13.19
CA TYR A 55 4.57 -6.91 -11.91
C TYR A 55 5.69 -7.24 -10.92
N TYR A 56 6.70 -8.01 -11.33
CA TYR A 56 7.82 -8.33 -10.46
C TYR A 56 8.62 -7.09 -10.04
N VAL A 57 8.84 -6.14 -10.95
CA VAL A 57 9.51 -4.87 -10.64
C VAL A 57 8.70 -4.04 -9.64
N LEU A 58 7.39 -3.90 -9.86
CA LEU A 58 6.48 -3.19 -8.94
C LEU A 58 6.45 -3.84 -7.57
N ARG A 59 6.33 -5.17 -7.51
CA ARG A 59 6.35 -5.94 -6.27
C ARG A 59 7.65 -5.74 -5.50
N TRP A 60 8.79 -5.80 -6.19
CA TRP A 60 10.10 -5.58 -5.57
C TRP A 60 10.26 -4.16 -5.04
N ARG A 61 9.85 -3.14 -5.84
CA ARG A 61 9.82 -1.74 -5.39
C ARG A 61 8.93 -1.56 -4.16
N TRP A 62 7.80 -2.25 -4.11
CA TRP A 62 6.90 -2.22 -2.95
C TRP A 62 7.54 -2.84 -1.70
N GLN A 63 8.20 -4.01 -1.83
CA GLN A 63 8.92 -4.65 -0.73
C GLN A 63 10.08 -3.78 -0.20
N LEU A 64 10.83 -3.12 -1.08
CA LEU A 64 11.87 -2.17 -0.67
C LEU A 64 11.30 -0.94 0.02
N LYS A 65 10.17 -0.41 -0.49
CA LYS A 65 9.47 0.71 0.15
C LYS A 65 8.98 0.32 1.54
N GLN A 66 8.49 -0.90 1.74
CA GLN A 66 8.12 -1.41 3.06
C GLN A 66 9.32 -1.51 4.00
N LYS A 67 10.45 -2.10 3.58
CA LYS A 67 11.67 -2.18 4.42
C LYS A 67 12.24 -0.80 4.77
N ARG A 68 12.16 0.16 3.85
CA ARG A 68 12.55 1.55 4.13
C ARG A 68 11.59 2.23 5.12
N ASN A 69 10.28 2.02 4.95
CA ASN A 69 9.26 2.59 5.83
C ASN A 69 9.19 1.88 7.19
N SER A 70 9.68 0.65 7.34
CA SER A 70 9.86 0.04 8.66
C SER A 70 11.02 0.65 9.45
N LEU A 71 11.93 1.32 8.75
CA LEU A 71 13.10 2.01 9.32
C LEU A 71 12.82 3.50 9.57
N GLU A 72 12.05 4.15 8.69
CA GLU A 72 11.44 5.46 8.93
C GLU A 72 10.06 5.29 9.61
N SER A 73 10.05 5.30 10.94
CA SER A 73 8.88 5.14 11.82
C SER A 73 7.78 6.21 11.68
N LYS A 74 7.21 6.37 10.48
CA LYS A 74 5.96 7.12 10.29
C LYS A 74 4.80 6.12 10.12
N PRO A 75 3.77 6.18 10.99
CA PRO A 75 2.62 5.32 10.82
C PRO A 75 2.02 5.59 9.44
N PRO A 76 1.73 4.55 8.67
CA PRO A 76 1.35 4.72 7.30
C PRO A 76 -0.01 5.44 7.21
N ILE A 77 -0.11 6.39 6.29
CA ILE A 77 -1.27 7.29 6.12
C ILE A 77 -2.60 6.52 6.01
N TYR A 78 -2.57 5.31 5.44
CA TYR A 78 -3.75 4.42 5.36
C TYR A 78 -4.31 4.04 6.73
N ARG A 79 -3.46 3.91 7.74
CA ARG A 79 -3.87 3.56 9.11
C ARG A 79 -4.58 4.73 9.76
N SER A 80 -4.11 5.96 9.50
CA SER A 80 -4.77 7.20 9.93
C SER A 80 -6.15 7.34 9.29
N PHE A 81 -6.24 7.10 7.97
CA PHE A 81 -7.52 7.11 7.24
C PHE A 81 -8.51 6.07 7.76
N GLY A 82 -8.04 4.85 8.08
CA GLY A 82 -8.88 3.80 8.66
C GLY A 82 -9.49 4.20 10.01
N TYR A 83 -8.68 4.78 10.91
CA TYR A 83 -9.19 5.27 12.19
C TYR A 83 -10.15 6.46 12.03
N PHE A 84 -9.94 7.32 11.02
CA PHE A 84 -10.84 8.45 10.73
C PHE A 84 -12.22 7.97 10.29
N VAL A 85 -12.27 7.02 9.35
CA VAL A 85 -13.52 6.40 8.90
C VAL A 85 -14.22 5.70 10.06
N LEU A 86 -13.48 4.97 10.89
CA LEU A 86 -14.03 4.28 12.05
C LEU A 86 -14.62 5.26 13.07
N GLY A 87 -13.92 6.35 13.40
CA GLY A 87 -14.42 7.38 14.29
C GLY A 87 -15.71 8.05 13.78
N LEU A 88 -15.78 8.34 12.46
CA LEU A 88 -16.98 8.87 11.83
C LEU A 88 -18.17 7.90 11.92
N ILE A 89 -17.94 6.61 11.62
CA ILE A 89 -19.00 5.59 11.69
C ILE A 89 -19.52 5.46 13.12
N LEU A 90 -18.64 5.35 14.12
CA LEU A 90 -19.07 5.23 15.52
C LEU A 90 -19.83 6.46 16.01
N SER A 91 -19.41 7.66 15.60
CA SER A 91 -20.12 8.89 15.92
C SER A 91 -21.50 8.94 15.25
N ALA A 92 -21.59 8.64 13.96
CA ALA A 92 -22.85 8.65 13.22
C ALA A 92 -23.85 7.60 13.75
N VAL A 93 -23.40 6.37 14.00
CA VAL A 93 -24.22 5.32 14.60
C VAL A 93 -24.65 5.70 16.01
N GLY A 94 -23.75 6.26 16.81
CA GLY A 94 -24.07 6.76 18.14
C GLY A 94 -25.16 7.84 18.11
N VAL A 95 -25.07 8.83 17.21
CA VAL A 95 -26.09 9.87 17.05
C VAL A 95 -27.42 9.26 16.60
N PHE A 96 -27.40 8.33 15.65
CA PHE A 96 -28.61 7.65 15.20
C PHE A 96 -29.29 6.89 16.35
N VAL A 97 -28.55 6.06 17.09
CA VAL A 97 -29.08 5.31 18.23
C VAL A 97 -29.59 6.26 19.32
N PHE A 98 -28.91 7.38 19.55
CA PHE A 98 -29.36 8.41 20.50
C PHE A 98 -30.72 8.98 20.11
N THR A 99 -30.89 9.38 18.85
CA THR A 99 -32.18 9.91 18.35
C THR A 99 -33.32 8.89 18.47
N THR A 100 -33.03 7.61 18.17
CA THR A 100 -34.03 6.54 18.34
C THR A 100 -34.35 6.26 19.80
N ALA A 101 -33.36 6.32 20.69
CA ALA A 101 -33.54 6.09 22.12
C ALA A 101 -34.38 7.19 22.76
N MET A 102 -34.21 8.45 22.32
CA MET A 102 -35.06 9.58 22.73
C MET A 102 -36.51 9.37 22.26
N ASN A 103 -36.72 8.93 21.00
CA ASN A 103 -38.07 8.65 20.50
C ASN A 103 -38.75 7.49 21.22
N GLN A 104 -37.99 6.50 21.69
CA GLN A 104 -38.50 5.32 22.39
C GLN A 104 -38.44 5.43 23.93
N ASN A 105 -38.03 6.58 24.48
CA ASN A 105 -37.79 6.77 25.92
C ASN A 105 -36.92 5.68 26.58
N SER A 106 -35.99 5.10 25.82
CA SER A 106 -35.17 3.96 26.27
C SER A 106 -33.85 4.45 26.89
N PHE A 107 -33.75 4.41 28.22
CA PHE A 107 -32.57 4.87 28.96
C PHE A 107 -31.30 4.08 28.64
N SER A 108 -31.41 2.74 28.57
CA SER A 108 -30.27 1.86 28.28
C SER A 108 -29.67 2.13 26.90
N SER A 109 -30.54 2.28 25.88
CA SER A 109 -30.12 2.60 24.52
C SER A 109 -29.47 4.00 24.43
N GLY A 110 -29.95 4.96 25.21
CA GLY A 110 -29.34 6.29 25.32
C GLY A 110 -27.93 6.27 25.93
N LEU A 111 -27.70 5.44 26.95
CA LEU A 111 -26.37 5.23 27.55
C LEU A 111 -25.39 4.61 26.55
N ILE A 112 -25.82 3.58 25.83
CA ILE A 112 -25.02 2.93 24.77
C ILE A 112 -24.67 3.95 23.67
N ALA A 113 -25.64 4.78 23.28
CA ALA A 113 -25.43 5.83 22.30
C ALA A 113 -24.40 6.88 22.74
N LEU A 114 -24.47 7.34 24.00
CA LEU A 114 -23.49 8.26 24.57
C LEU A 114 -22.07 7.68 24.58
N LEU A 115 -21.94 6.38 24.91
CA LEU A 115 -20.64 5.69 24.86
C LEU A 115 -20.10 5.61 23.43
N LEU A 116 -20.95 5.31 22.45
CA LEU A 116 -20.56 5.26 21.03
C LEU A 116 -20.12 6.64 20.51
N ILE A 117 -20.88 7.70 20.81
CA ILE A 117 -20.53 9.07 20.44
C ILE A 117 -19.23 9.47 21.12
N GLY A 118 -19.11 9.26 22.44
CA GLY A 118 -17.92 9.61 23.20
C GLY A 118 -16.66 8.90 22.67
N TYR A 119 -16.76 7.61 22.39
CA TYR A 119 -15.67 6.83 21.82
C TYR A 119 -15.33 7.28 20.39
N GLY A 120 -16.33 7.59 19.54
CA GLY A 120 -16.12 8.18 18.22
C GLY A 120 -15.40 9.54 18.27
N VAL A 121 -15.78 10.42 19.20
CA VAL A 121 -15.13 11.74 19.38
C VAL A 121 -13.71 11.60 19.90
N VAL A 122 -13.46 10.70 20.86
CA VAL A 122 -12.11 10.46 21.41
C VAL A 122 -11.18 9.86 20.33
N THR A 123 -11.68 8.93 19.51
CA THR A 123 -10.89 8.35 18.41
C THR A 123 -10.55 9.39 17.33
N LEU A 124 -11.46 10.31 17.02
CA LEU A 124 -11.15 11.44 16.13
C LEU A 124 -10.19 12.44 16.77
N LYS A 125 -10.38 12.82 18.04
CA LYS A 125 -9.50 13.76 18.74
C LYS A 125 -8.07 13.24 18.86
N THR A 126 -7.90 11.95 19.13
CA THR A 126 -6.57 11.31 19.21
C THR A 126 -5.86 11.23 17.85
N LEU A 127 -6.59 11.26 16.74
CA LEU A 127 -6.02 11.41 15.39
C LEU A 127 -5.54 12.83 15.09
N PHE A 128 -6.31 13.85 15.47
CA PHE A 128 -5.97 15.26 15.17
C PHE A 128 -4.94 15.86 16.13
N SER A 129 -4.81 15.31 17.34
CA SER A 129 -3.90 15.82 18.37
C SER A 129 -2.49 15.22 18.30
N LYS A 130 -2.18 14.46 17.24
CA LYS A 130 -0.89 13.79 17.02
C LYS A 130 -0.15 14.43 15.85
#